data_AF-A0A3L8BLN6-F1
#
_entry.id   AF-A0A3L8BLN6-F1
#
_cell.length_a   1.000
_cell.length_b   1.000
_cell.length_c   1.000
_cell.angle_alpha   90.00
_cell.angle_beta   90.00
_cell.angle_gamma   90.00
#
_symmetry.space_group_name_H-M   'P 1'
#
loop_
_entity.id
_entity.type
_entity.pdbx_description
1 polymer ?
#
loop_
_entity_poly.entity_id
_entity_poly.type
_entity_poly.pdbx_seq_one_letter_code
_entity_poly.pdbx_strand_id
1 'polypeptide(L)'
;MDTEQLKQFELLRHLSDDQLIMLINISETLKLGAGEPMVEAGSSDPFEYFLLAGELDLRDPHSGSVKTIVAGSPEAQGPIASKRPRAVHIQAHSNAAVLQVELAALKELLKQAPGNSYAVRQALREDQPEDKQLLLDVYADLRNNKLVLPSLPEVAVRIRRMIDDGTNSARKISQAVNTDPSIAAKLIKAANSPLFRGTKEFETSAQAIVRLGMQTTKQLVTTFTVKELFKAGTPLLKQRMDSLWQHSMEIAAICYVLAKNVRGLDPEQGLLAGLLHDIGVVPILMYADQYPGLTENPQQLEKTIKDLKPELGSVILKRWGFNEEMVATATNSENWRYHHDGEADFADLVIVAHLHHMMLDESRHQKLAKVPAFRRLFPGENDPAILNKIMEQAKHQLEDTRQLLVA
;
A
#
# COMPACT_ATOMS: atom_id res chain seq x y z
N MET A 1 30.96 -26.75 11.18
CA MET A 1 30.02 -25.66 10.89
C MET A 1 30.85 -24.50 10.39
N ASP A 2 30.59 -24.06 9.16
CA ASP A 2 31.23 -22.88 8.57
C ASP A 2 30.21 -21.74 8.44
N THR A 3 30.69 -20.54 8.10
CA THR A 3 29.85 -19.35 7.96
C THR A 3 28.91 -19.43 6.76
N GLU A 4 29.28 -20.15 5.69
CA GLU A 4 28.46 -20.32 4.48
C GLU A 4 27.23 -21.19 4.76
N GLN A 5 27.37 -22.23 5.58
CA GLN A 5 26.28 -23.06 6.07
C GLN A 5 25.29 -22.25 6.91
N LEU A 6 25.72 -21.18 7.61
CA LEU A 6 24.82 -20.31 8.36
C LEU A 6 24.08 -19.32 7.46
N LYS A 7 24.67 -18.91 6.34
CA LYS A 7 24.03 -18.00 5.36
C LYS A 7 22.84 -18.62 4.64
N GLN A 8 22.60 -19.92 4.76
CA GLN A 8 21.36 -20.53 4.27
C GLN A 8 20.13 -20.06 5.07
N PHE A 9 20.29 -19.72 6.35
CA PHE A 9 19.19 -19.31 7.22
C PHE A 9 18.83 -17.83 6.99
N GLU A 10 17.53 -17.54 6.87
CA GLU A 10 17.01 -16.18 6.60
C GLU A 10 17.44 -15.16 7.65
N LEU A 11 17.46 -15.58 8.91
CA LEU A 11 17.83 -14.73 10.03
C LEU A 11 19.33 -14.43 10.08
N LEU A 12 20.16 -15.42 9.73
CA LEU A 12 21.61 -15.36 9.91
C LEU A 12 22.34 -14.82 8.68
N ARG A 13 21.77 -14.92 7.47
CA ARG A 13 22.41 -14.45 6.22
C ARG A 13 22.71 -12.95 6.17
N HIS A 14 22.14 -12.17 7.09
CA HIS A 14 22.35 -10.72 7.22
C HIS A 14 23.47 -10.34 8.19
N LEU A 15 23.99 -11.30 8.94
CA LEU A 15 25.14 -11.10 9.80
C LEU A 15 26.40 -11.00 8.94
N SER A 16 27.30 -10.08 9.31
CA SER A 16 28.65 -10.04 8.75
C SER A 16 29.41 -11.32 9.07
N ASP A 17 30.47 -11.63 8.31
CA ASP A 17 31.29 -12.81 8.57
C ASP A 17 31.86 -12.81 10.01
N ASP A 18 32.25 -11.65 10.54
CA ASP A 18 32.70 -11.51 11.94
C ASP A 18 31.60 -11.83 12.95
N GLN A 19 30.35 -11.40 12.69
CA GLN A 19 29.20 -11.72 13.53
C GLN A 19 28.81 -13.20 13.44
N LEU A 20 28.93 -13.82 12.26
CA LEU A 20 28.72 -15.26 12.09
C LEU A 20 29.77 -16.06 12.84
N ILE A 21 31.04 -15.63 12.83
CA ILE A 21 32.10 -16.24 13.65
C ILE A 21 31.79 -16.10 15.13
N MET A 22 31.35 -14.91 15.57
CA MET A 22 30.94 -14.70 16.97
C MET A 22 29.75 -15.59 17.33
N LEU A 23 28.75 -15.72 16.45
CA LEU A 23 27.59 -16.60 16.62
C LEU A 23 28.02 -18.06 16.78
N ILE A 24 28.91 -18.56 15.91
CA ILE A 24 29.45 -19.92 15.98
C ILE A 24 30.08 -20.15 17.36
N ASN A 25 30.86 -19.19 17.86
CA ASN A 25 31.55 -19.31 19.16
C ASN A 25 30.61 -19.32 20.38
N ILE A 26 29.41 -18.74 20.27
CA ILE A 26 28.42 -18.68 21.36
C ILE A 26 27.27 -19.66 21.16
N SER A 27 27.38 -20.57 20.20
CA SER A 27 26.36 -21.55 19.84
C SER A 27 26.81 -22.97 20.18
N GLU A 28 25.84 -23.86 20.38
CA GLU A 28 26.08 -25.29 20.55
C GLU A 28 25.46 -26.06 19.38
N THR A 29 26.14 -27.11 18.91
CA THR A 29 25.56 -28.03 17.93
C THR A 29 25.08 -29.29 18.64
N LEU A 30 23.76 -29.40 18.79
CA LEU A 30 23.12 -30.59 19.32
C LEU A 30 23.14 -31.69 18.24
N LYS A 31 23.63 -32.87 18.61
CA LYS A 31 23.59 -34.07 17.77
C LYS A 31 22.56 -35.02 18.36
N LEU A 32 21.48 -35.22 17.63
CA LEU A 32 20.35 -36.04 18.05
C LEU A 32 20.35 -37.35 17.28
N GLY A 33 20.16 -38.46 17.99
CA GLY A 33 19.85 -39.74 17.38
C GLY A 33 18.40 -39.82 16.91
N ALA A 34 18.11 -40.71 15.96
CA ALA A 34 16.73 -40.95 15.52
C ALA A 34 15.80 -41.29 16.71
N GLY A 35 14.69 -40.58 16.84
CA GLY A 35 13.71 -40.71 17.92
C GLY A 35 14.05 -39.93 19.20
N GLU A 36 15.19 -39.24 19.27
CA GLU A 36 15.59 -38.48 20.46
C GLU A 36 14.75 -37.20 20.63
N PRO A 37 14.14 -36.97 21.80
CA PRO A 37 13.38 -35.75 22.06
C PRO A 37 14.29 -34.54 22.24
N MET A 38 13.88 -33.38 21.73
CA MET A 38 14.66 -32.14 21.80
C MET A 38 13.95 -31.05 22.61
N VAL A 39 12.67 -30.78 22.32
CA VAL A 39 11.90 -29.69 22.96
C VAL A 39 10.49 -30.17 23.25
N GLU A 40 9.96 -29.82 24.42
CA GLU A 40 8.59 -30.12 24.81
C GLU A 40 7.64 -28.95 24.56
N ALA A 41 6.41 -29.25 24.15
CA ALA A 41 5.36 -28.25 24.07
C ALA A 41 5.11 -27.63 25.46
N GLY A 42 4.94 -26.31 25.50
CA GLY A 42 4.83 -25.52 26.73
C GLY A 42 6.18 -25.02 27.28
N SER A 43 7.32 -25.48 26.74
CA SER A 43 8.64 -24.94 27.11
C SER A 43 8.72 -23.44 26.81
N SER A 44 9.48 -22.71 27.64
CA SER A 44 9.85 -21.30 27.40
C SER A 44 11.37 -21.13 27.47
N ASP A 45 12.10 -22.14 26.98
CA ASP A 45 13.56 -22.13 26.93
C ASP A 45 14.09 -20.88 26.17
N PRO A 46 15.27 -20.37 26.58
CA PRO A 46 15.82 -19.14 26.03
C PRO A 46 16.58 -19.37 24.71
N PHE A 47 16.32 -20.45 23.97
CA PHE A 47 17.13 -20.82 22.81
C PHE A 47 16.38 -20.63 21.48
N GLU A 48 17.12 -20.40 20.41
CA GLU A 48 16.65 -20.60 19.04
C GLU A 48 17.36 -21.79 18.41
N TYR A 49 16.62 -22.51 17.57
CA TYR A 49 17.05 -23.77 16.98
C TYR A 49 17.06 -23.66 15.46
N PHE A 50 18.17 -24.01 14.82
CA PHE A 50 18.28 -24.05 13.36
C PHE A 50 18.70 -25.45 12.91
N LEU A 51 17.95 -26.05 11.98
CA LEU A 51 18.22 -27.41 11.51
C LEU A 51 19.37 -27.41 10.49
N LEU A 52 20.55 -27.88 10.91
CA LEU A 52 21.75 -27.93 10.08
C LEU A 52 21.79 -29.15 9.17
N ALA A 53 21.30 -30.30 9.65
CA ALA A 53 21.26 -31.57 8.93
C ALA A 53 20.22 -32.52 9.53
N GLY A 54 19.74 -33.47 8.72
CA GLY A 54 18.76 -34.48 9.15
C GLY A 54 17.33 -33.97 9.12
N GLU A 55 16.48 -34.58 9.94
CA GLU A 55 15.03 -34.36 9.93
C GLU A 55 14.47 -34.27 11.35
N LEU A 56 13.53 -33.35 11.57
CA LEU A 56 12.83 -33.16 12.84
C LEU A 56 11.33 -33.34 12.67
N ASP A 57 10.70 -34.07 13.60
CA ASP A 57 9.26 -34.18 13.70
C ASP A 57 8.72 -33.16 14.71
N LEU A 58 7.81 -32.29 14.25
CA LEU A 58 7.07 -31.34 15.06
C LEU A 58 5.67 -31.91 15.30
N ARG A 59 5.37 -32.27 16.55
CA ARG A 59 4.07 -32.84 16.94
C ARG A 59 3.23 -31.82 17.72
N ASP A 60 2.02 -31.56 17.22
CA ASP A 60 1.03 -30.74 17.92
C ASP A 60 0.39 -31.56 19.06
N PRO A 61 0.48 -31.09 20.33
CA PRO A 61 -0.08 -31.80 21.48
C PRO A 61 -1.61 -31.90 21.48
N HIS A 62 -2.31 -31.02 20.76
CA HIS A 62 -3.78 -31.01 20.72
C HIS A 62 -4.34 -31.89 19.61
N SER A 63 -3.83 -31.73 18.39
CA SER A 63 -4.33 -32.46 17.21
C SER A 63 -3.65 -33.82 17.02
N GLY A 64 -2.48 -34.03 17.63
CA GLY A 64 -1.64 -35.21 17.40
C GLY A 64 -1.00 -35.25 16.00
N SER A 65 -1.20 -34.22 15.19
CA SER A 65 -0.59 -34.11 13.87
C SER A 65 0.93 -33.99 13.98
N VAL A 66 1.63 -34.59 13.02
CA VAL A 66 3.08 -34.58 12.94
C VAL A 66 3.50 -33.97 11.62
N LYS A 67 4.37 -32.97 11.67
CA LYS A 67 5.00 -32.37 10.51
C LYS A 67 6.51 -32.61 10.57
N THR A 68 7.06 -33.25 9.55
CA THR A 68 8.50 -33.45 9.42
C THR A 68 9.12 -32.26 8.68
N ILE A 69 10.17 -31.68 9.25
CA ILE A 69 10.99 -30.63 8.65
C ILE A 69 12.34 -31.25 8.26
N VAL A 70 12.76 -31.01 7.01
CA VAL A 70 13.98 -31.57 6.43
C VAL A 70 15.02 -30.46 6.28
N ALA A 71 16.27 -30.72 6.66
CA ALA A 71 17.35 -29.76 6.49
C ALA A 71 17.46 -29.29 5.02
N GLY A 72 17.59 -27.97 4.82
CA GLY A 72 17.67 -27.35 3.49
C GLY A 72 16.33 -27.14 2.78
N SER A 73 15.20 -27.62 3.36
CA SER A 73 13.87 -27.27 2.85
C SER A 73 13.55 -25.79 3.12
N PRO A 74 12.62 -25.17 2.38
CA PRO A 74 12.17 -23.80 2.67
C PRO A 74 11.73 -23.60 4.13
N GLU A 75 11.07 -24.59 4.72
CA GLU A 75 10.62 -24.58 6.12
C GLU A 75 11.77 -24.64 7.14
N ALA A 76 12.94 -25.12 6.74
CA ALA A 76 14.15 -25.17 7.57
C ALA A 76 15.04 -23.93 7.44
N GLN A 77 14.71 -22.96 6.57
CA GLN A 77 15.49 -21.73 6.43
C GLN A 77 15.30 -20.74 7.58
N GLY A 78 14.23 -20.91 8.37
CA GLY A 78 13.96 -20.13 9.57
C GLY A 78 14.30 -20.90 10.86
N PRO A 79 14.23 -20.22 12.02
CA PRO A 79 14.27 -20.88 13.32
C PRO A 79 13.09 -21.84 13.51
N ILE A 80 13.34 -22.97 14.16
CA ILE A 80 12.35 -24.03 14.38
C ILE A 80 11.50 -23.72 15.61
N ALA A 81 10.18 -23.60 15.40
CA ALA A 81 9.16 -23.45 16.44
C ALA A 81 9.39 -22.27 17.42
N SER A 82 9.73 -21.08 16.91
CA SER A 82 10.15 -19.90 17.69
C SER A 82 9.13 -19.34 18.69
N LYS A 83 7.84 -19.68 18.55
CA LYS A 83 6.79 -19.19 19.45
C LYS A 83 7.01 -19.71 20.88
N ARG A 84 6.89 -18.82 21.87
CA ARG A 84 6.97 -19.13 23.30
C ARG A 84 5.63 -18.82 23.99
N PRO A 85 5.09 -19.71 24.83
CA PRO A 85 5.54 -21.09 25.06
C PRO A 85 5.49 -21.94 23.78
N ARG A 86 6.39 -22.93 23.66
CA ARG A 86 6.52 -23.79 22.48
C ARG A 86 5.17 -24.45 22.17
N ALA A 87 4.67 -24.28 20.95
CA ALA A 87 3.37 -24.82 20.57
C ALA A 87 3.39 -26.33 20.27
N VAL A 88 4.57 -26.91 20.05
CA VAL A 88 4.77 -28.29 19.56
C VAL A 88 5.88 -28.99 20.32
N HIS A 89 5.81 -30.32 20.36
CA HIS A 89 6.93 -31.18 20.74
C HIS A 89 7.85 -31.36 19.53
N ILE A 90 9.16 -31.36 19.75
CA ILE A 90 10.16 -31.57 18.71
C ILE A 90 10.99 -32.78 19.08
N GLN A 91 11.11 -33.71 18.14
CA GLN A 91 12.00 -34.87 18.23
C GLN A 91 12.72 -35.09 16.91
N ALA A 92 13.85 -35.77 16.95
CA ALA A 92 14.58 -36.14 15.76
C ALA A 92 13.87 -37.28 15.02
N HIS A 93 13.56 -37.09 13.74
CA HIS A 93 13.02 -38.15 12.87
C HIS A 93 14.15 -39.09 12.42
N SER A 94 15.28 -38.49 12.03
CA SER A 94 16.53 -39.16 11.67
C SER A 94 17.68 -38.59 12.50
N ASN A 95 18.91 -39.07 12.30
CA ASN A 95 20.06 -38.42 12.92
C ASN A 95 20.13 -36.96 12.47
N ALA A 96 20.03 -36.03 13.42
CA ALA A 96 19.92 -34.61 13.15
C ALA A 96 21.02 -33.80 13.84
N ALA A 97 21.42 -32.72 13.19
CA ALA A 97 22.29 -31.71 13.78
C ALA A 97 21.51 -30.40 13.87
N VAL A 98 21.38 -29.87 15.07
CA VAL A 98 20.63 -28.63 15.34
C VAL A 98 21.56 -27.62 15.98
N LEU A 99 21.63 -26.45 15.37
CA LEU A 99 22.30 -25.31 15.98
C LEU A 99 21.40 -24.72 17.06
N GLN A 100 21.88 -24.72 18.29
CA GLN A 100 21.23 -24.08 19.42
C GLN A 100 21.96 -22.77 19.73
N VAL A 101 21.21 -21.67 19.78
CA VAL A 101 21.74 -20.34 20.07
C VAL A 101 20.93 -19.70 21.17
N GLU A 102 21.57 -19.06 22.15
CA GLU A 102 20.85 -18.26 23.14
C GLU A 102 20.19 -17.04 22.46
N LEU A 103 18.88 -16.91 22.62
CA LEU A 103 18.06 -15.89 21.98
C LEU A 103 18.54 -14.48 22.33
N ALA A 104 18.94 -14.23 23.58
CA ALA A 104 19.42 -12.92 24.01
C ALA A 104 20.69 -12.51 23.25
N ALA A 105 21.63 -13.44 23.09
CA ALA A 105 22.88 -13.19 22.39
C ALA A 105 22.66 -13.05 20.87
N LEU A 106 21.77 -13.88 20.30
CA LEU A 106 21.33 -13.74 18.91
C LEU A 106 20.72 -12.36 18.66
N LYS A 107 19.84 -11.88 19.55
CA LYS A 107 19.24 -10.54 19.47
C LYS A 107 20.31 -9.44 19.48
N GLU A 108 21.34 -9.53 20.33
CA GLU A 108 22.41 -8.52 20.34
C GLU A 108 23.22 -8.48 19.03
N LEU A 109 23.52 -9.64 18.45
CA LEU A 109 24.20 -9.71 17.14
C LEU A 109 23.32 -9.12 16.03
N LEU A 110 22.03 -9.44 16.05
CA LEU A 110 21.05 -8.95 15.08
C LEU A 110 20.84 -7.44 15.16
N LYS A 111 20.88 -6.82 16.35
CA LYS A 111 20.81 -5.36 16.50
C LYS A 111 21.94 -4.62 15.78
N GLN A 112 23.11 -5.26 15.70
CA GLN A 112 24.31 -4.70 15.09
C GLN A 112 24.46 -5.09 13.62
N ALA A 113 23.57 -5.94 13.09
CA ALA A 113 23.65 -6.44 11.73
C ALA A 113 23.35 -5.33 10.72
N PRO A 114 24.17 -5.18 9.66
CA PRO A 114 23.87 -4.27 8.56
C PRO A 114 22.74 -4.86 7.70
N GLY A 115 21.50 -4.67 8.11
CA GLY A 115 20.38 -5.29 7.41
C GLY A 115 19.03 -4.89 7.98
N ASN A 116 18.14 -4.50 7.09
CA ASN A 116 16.79 -4.08 7.42
C ASN A 116 15.79 -5.24 7.24
N SER A 117 16.24 -6.47 7.44
CA SER A 117 15.48 -7.68 7.14
C SER A 117 14.42 -7.96 8.20
N TYR A 118 13.24 -8.39 7.77
CA TYR A 118 12.12 -8.66 8.65
C TYR A 118 12.34 -9.82 9.59
N ALA A 119 13.03 -10.87 9.16
CA ALA A 119 13.36 -12.01 10.03
C ALA A 119 14.16 -11.55 11.25
N VAL A 120 15.08 -10.58 11.06
CA VAL A 120 15.86 -9.92 12.12
C VAL A 120 14.94 -9.10 13.04
N ARG A 121 14.00 -8.33 12.49
CA ARG A 121 13.08 -7.47 13.26
C ARG A 121 12.06 -8.26 14.07
N GLN A 122 11.50 -9.31 13.49
CA GLN A 122 10.56 -10.23 14.14
C GLN A 122 11.24 -10.92 15.32
N ALA A 123 12.46 -11.44 15.12
CA ALA A 123 13.24 -12.03 16.20
C ALA A 123 13.55 -11.03 17.31
N LEU A 124 13.83 -9.75 16.99
CA LEU A 124 14.16 -8.72 17.97
C LEU A 124 12.97 -8.26 18.85
N ARG A 125 11.71 -8.54 18.47
CA ARG A 125 10.50 -7.91 19.07
C ARG A 125 9.39 -8.90 19.46
N GLU A 126 9.76 -10.14 19.78
CA GLU A 126 8.83 -11.20 20.27
C GLU A 126 8.02 -10.81 21.52
N ASP A 127 8.44 -9.79 22.25
CA ASP A 127 7.76 -9.26 23.45
C ASP A 127 6.56 -8.37 23.13
N GLN A 128 6.38 -7.96 21.87
CA GLN A 128 5.26 -7.13 21.44
C GLN A 128 4.18 -7.96 20.73
N PRO A 129 2.88 -7.69 20.98
CA PRO A 129 1.80 -8.40 20.32
C PRO A 129 1.89 -8.18 18.81
N GLU A 130 1.70 -9.27 18.05
CA GLU A 130 1.86 -9.33 16.59
C GLU A 130 1.12 -8.17 15.90
N ASP A 131 -0.04 -7.76 16.45
CA ASP A 131 -0.94 -6.72 15.94
C ASP A 131 -0.30 -5.31 15.81
N LYS A 132 0.77 -5.01 16.57
CA LYS A 132 1.48 -3.72 16.53
C LYS A 132 2.79 -3.75 15.73
N GLN A 133 3.32 -4.94 15.42
CA GLN A 133 4.63 -5.06 14.78
C GLN A 133 4.64 -4.46 13.37
N LEU A 134 3.60 -4.76 12.56
CA LEU A 134 3.45 -4.22 11.21
C LEU A 134 3.49 -2.69 11.19
N LEU A 135 2.64 -2.06 12.00
CA LEU A 135 2.54 -0.62 12.05
C LEU A 135 3.88 0.01 12.46
N LEU A 136 4.56 -0.56 13.45
CA LEU A 136 5.87 -0.08 13.89
C LEU A 136 6.95 -0.26 12.83
N ASP A 137 6.91 -1.32 12.04
CA ASP A 137 7.91 -1.58 11.00
C ASP A 137 7.71 -0.69 9.78
N VAL A 138 6.48 -0.52 9.30
CA VAL A 138 6.18 0.42 8.21
C VAL A 138 6.50 1.85 8.66
N TYR A 139 6.17 2.21 9.90
CA TYR A 139 6.48 3.53 10.44
C TYR A 139 8.00 3.75 10.60
N ALA A 140 8.74 2.74 11.07
CA ALA A 140 10.19 2.81 11.17
C ALA A 140 10.84 2.92 9.78
N ASP A 141 10.34 2.19 8.79
CA ASP A 141 10.86 2.27 7.42
C ASP A 141 10.48 3.55 6.72
N LEU A 142 9.30 4.10 6.99
CA LEU A 142 8.93 5.44 6.54
C LEU A 142 9.89 6.49 7.12
N ARG A 143 10.10 6.50 8.45
CA ARG A 143 10.99 7.46 9.12
C ARG A 143 12.45 7.35 8.67
N ASN A 144 12.89 6.15 8.31
CA ASN A 144 14.25 5.91 7.84
C ASN A 144 14.39 5.97 6.31
N ASN A 145 13.36 6.39 5.56
CA ASN A 145 13.33 6.41 4.09
C ASN A 145 13.65 5.06 3.42
N LYS A 146 13.29 3.96 4.07
CA LYS A 146 13.47 2.58 3.59
C LYS A 146 12.21 2.00 2.94
N LEU A 147 11.05 2.64 3.15
CA LEU A 147 9.81 2.25 2.48
C LEU A 147 9.88 2.62 0.98
N VAL A 148 9.60 1.65 0.12
CA VAL A 148 9.52 1.88 -1.34
C VAL A 148 8.22 2.61 -1.64
N LEU A 149 8.32 3.92 -1.84
CA LEU A 149 7.18 4.75 -2.23
C LEU A 149 7.01 4.73 -3.75
N PRO A 150 5.75 4.72 -4.26
CA PRO A 150 5.50 4.82 -5.69
C PRO A 150 6.02 6.16 -6.23
N SER A 151 6.62 6.11 -7.42
CA SER A 151 7.06 7.28 -8.16
C SER A 151 6.14 7.52 -9.34
N LEU A 152 5.73 8.77 -9.55
CA LEU A 152 5.03 9.14 -10.77
C LEU A 152 5.97 8.95 -11.99
N PRO A 153 5.49 8.34 -13.10
CA PRO A 153 6.30 8.15 -14.30
C PRO A 153 6.92 9.45 -14.82
N GLU A 154 8.16 9.37 -15.32
CA GLU A 154 8.96 10.53 -15.73
C GLU A 154 8.22 11.40 -16.76
N VAL A 155 7.51 10.78 -17.69
CA VAL A 155 6.70 11.46 -18.71
C VAL A 155 5.64 12.37 -18.09
N ALA A 156 4.94 11.92 -17.04
CA ALA A 156 3.94 12.73 -16.34
C ALA A 156 4.60 13.87 -15.54
N VAL A 157 5.71 13.59 -14.85
CA VAL A 157 6.49 14.62 -14.14
C VAL A 157 6.96 15.71 -15.10
N ARG A 158 7.50 15.31 -16.26
CA ARG A 158 7.98 16.21 -17.31
C ARG A 158 6.85 17.08 -17.86
N ILE A 159 5.71 16.48 -18.21
CA ILE A 159 4.55 17.22 -18.74
C ILE A 159 4.01 18.22 -17.72
N ARG A 160 3.88 17.82 -16.45
CA ARG A 160 3.46 18.72 -15.36
C ARG A 160 4.39 19.93 -15.26
N ARG A 161 5.71 19.71 -15.18
CA ARG A 161 6.70 20.80 -15.12
C ARG A 161 6.63 21.75 -16.32
N MET A 162 6.49 21.21 -17.53
CA MET A 162 6.39 22.03 -18.74
C MET A 162 5.12 22.89 -18.76
N ILE A 163 4.01 22.38 -18.23
CA ILE A 163 2.76 23.15 -18.14
C ILE A 163 2.85 24.20 -17.03
N ASP A 164 3.46 23.85 -15.89
CA ASP A 164 3.63 24.76 -14.74
C ASP A 164 4.59 25.92 -15.03
N ASP A 165 5.56 25.72 -15.92
CA ASP A 165 6.44 26.78 -16.45
C ASP A 165 5.68 27.86 -17.23
N GLY A 166 4.47 27.56 -17.74
CA GLY A 166 3.58 28.55 -18.38
C GLY A 166 4.04 29.11 -19.73
N THR A 167 5.27 28.85 -20.18
CA THR A 167 5.82 29.37 -21.45
C THR A 167 5.68 28.41 -22.64
N ASN A 168 5.27 27.17 -22.39
CA ASN A 168 5.31 26.10 -23.39
C ASN A 168 4.03 26.03 -24.24
N SER A 169 4.18 25.89 -25.56
CA SER A 169 3.05 25.76 -26.49
C SER A 169 2.46 24.35 -26.52
N ALA A 170 1.20 24.22 -26.97
CA ALA A 170 0.53 22.92 -27.06
C ALA A 170 1.31 21.92 -27.93
N ARG A 171 1.99 22.41 -28.98
CA ARG A 171 2.88 21.62 -29.83
C ARG A 171 4.11 21.10 -29.09
N LYS A 172 4.66 21.86 -28.17
CA LYS A 172 5.82 21.45 -27.36
C LYS A 172 5.41 20.42 -26.30
N ILE A 173 4.24 20.61 -25.67
CA ILE A 173 3.65 19.61 -24.77
C ILE A 173 3.33 18.31 -25.53
N SER A 174 2.76 18.40 -26.74
CA SER A 174 2.42 17.22 -27.54
C SER A 174 3.64 16.38 -27.90
N GLN A 175 4.81 17.01 -28.12
CA GLN A 175 6.07 16.28 -28.33
C GLN A 175 6.48 15.47 -27.10
N ALA A 176 6.28 16.00 -25.89
CA ALA A 176 6.53 15.28 -24.64
C ALA A 176 5.50 14.17 -24.39
N VAL A 177 4.22 14.41 -24.71
CA VAL A 177 3.19 13.36 -24.65
C VAL A 177 3.50 12.21 -25.62
N ASN A 178 3.94 12.54 -26.83
CA ASN A 178 4.21 11.55 -27.88
C ASN A 178 5.46 10.67 -27.61
N THR A 179 6.24 10.93 -26.55
CA THR A 179 7.29 9.99 -26.12
C THR A 179 6.70 8.71 -25.52
N ASP A 180 5.43 8.77 -25.08
CA ASP A 180 4.66 7.61 -24.64
C ASP A 180 3.41 7.44 -25.53
N PRO A 181 3.44 6.50 -26.49
CA PRO A 181 2.31 6.26 -27.39
C PRO A 181 1.02 5.87 -26.67
N SER A 182 1.10 5.22 -25.50
CA SER A 182 -0.07 4.82 -24.72
C SER A 182 -0.76 6.06 -24.14
N ILE A 183 0.01 6.97 -23.54
CA ILE A 183 -0.53 8.24 -23.01
C ILE A 183 -1.09 9.09 -24.14
N ALA A 184 -0.39 9.19 -25.27
CA ALA A 184 -0.86 9.94 -26.43
C ALA A 184 -2.21 9.42 -26.95
N ALA A 185 -2.35 8.10 -27.09
CA ALA A 185 -3.60 7.46 -27.53
C ALA A 185 -4.73 7.69 -26.52
N LYS A 186 -4.48 7.53 -25.21
CA LYS A 186 -5.45 7.81 -24.15
C LYS A 186 -5.90 9.27 -24.15
N LEU A 187 -4.98 10.21 -24.35
CA LEU A 187 -5.30 11.64 -24.42
C LEU A 187 -6.18 11.99 -25.63
N ILE A 188 -5.89 11.41 -26.81
CA ILE A 188 -6.72 11.58 -28.00
C ILE A 188 -8.11 11.00 -27.77
N LYS A 189 -8.19 9.77 -27.23
CA LYS A 189 -9.45 9.11 -26.89
C LYS A 189 -10.26 9.93 -25.88
N ALA A 190 -9.59 10.50 -24.88
CA ALA A 190 -10.22 11.40 -23.91
C ALA A 190 -10.83 12.64 -24.57
N ALA A 191 -10.07 13.31 -25.44
CA ALA A 191 -10.56 14.49 -26.17
C ALA A 191 -11.77 14.19 -27.08
N ASN A 192 -11.89 12.94 -27.55
CA ASN A 192 -13.01 12.45 -28.35
C ASN A 192 -14.15 11.82 -27.52
N SER A 193 -14.02 11.74 -26.18
CA SER A 193 -15.05 11.16 -25.31
C SER A 193 -16.28 12.07 -25.23
N PRO A 194 -17.48 11.56 -24.90
CA PRO A 194 -18.70 12.37 -24.76
C PRO A 194 -18.54 13.59 -23.85
N LEU A 195 -17.65 13.52 -22.86
CA LEU A 195 -17.32 14.61 -21.94
C LEU A 195 -16.66 15.81 -22.61
N PHE A 196 -15.83 15.59 -23.63
CA PHE A 196 -14.99 16.63 -24.25
C PHE A 196 -15.25 16.83 -25.75
N ARG A 197 -15.90 15.88 -26.42
CA ARG A 197 -16.07 15.88 -27.88
C ARG A 197 -16.86 17.10 -28.35
N GLY A 198 -16.42 17.65 -29.46
CA GLY A 198 -17.16 18.67 -30.22
C GLY A 198 -17.88 18.03 -31.42
N THR A 199 -18.05 18.80 -32.49
CA THR A 199 -18.62 18.33 -33.76
C THR A 199 -17.63 17.58 -34.66
N LYS A 200 -16.32 17.65 -34.38
CA LYS A 200 -15.25 16.96 -35.12
C LYS A 200 -14.38 16.12 -34.18
N GLU A 201 -13.96 14.96 -34.68
CA GLU A 201 -12.97 14.10 -34.03
C GLU A 201 -11.55 14.65 -34.23
N PHE A 202 -10.70 14.41 -33.24
CA PHE A 202 -9.29 14.79 -33.25
C PHE A 202 -8.41 13.56 -33.47
N GLU A 203 -7.38 13.70 -34.31
CA GLU A 203 -6.48 12.60 -34.69
C GLU A 203 -5.07 12.76 -34.09
N THR A 204 -4.76 13.92 -33.50
CA THR A 204 -3.42 14.23 -32.98
C THR A 204 -3.45 14.71 -31.53
N SER A 205 -2.40 14.39 -30.78
CA SER A 205 -2.23 14.86 -29.39
C SER A 205 -2.17 16.38 -29.29
N ALA A 206 -1.60 17.08 -30.28
CA ALA A 206 -1.59 18.54 -30.32
C ALA A 206 -3.02 19.12 -30.41
N GLN A 207 -3.89 18.56 -31.26
CA GLN A 207 -5.29 18.96 -31.35
C GLN A 207 -6.05 18.64 -30.06
N ALA A 208 -5.81 17.47 -29.48
CA ALA A 208 -6.39 17.09 -28.19
C ALA A 208 -6.01 18.10 -27.08
N ILE A 209 -4.72 18.47 -26.98
CA ILE A 209 -4.24 19.45 -25.99
C ILE A 209 -4.87 20.83 -26.19
N VAL A 210 -4.99 21.29 -27.43
CA VAL A 210 -5.64 22.58 -27.72
C VAL A 210 -7.11 22.55 -27.31
N ARG A 211 -7.80 21.43 -27.53
CA ARG A 211 -9.22 21.27 -27.19
C ARG A 211 -9.44 21.19 -25.68
N LEU A 212 -8.66 20.36 -25.01
CA LEU A 212 -8.75 20.11 -23.57
C LEU A 212 -8.23 21.30 -22.77
N GLY A 213 -7.24 22.01 -23.31
CA GLY A 213 -6.47 23.01 -22.58
C GLY A 213 -5.30 22.38 -21.81
N MET A 214 -4.38 23.24 -21.38
CA MET A 214 -3.14 22.82 -20.72
C MET A 214 -3.40 22.18 -19.36
N GLN A 215 -4.26 22.78 -18.54
CA GLN A 215 -4.55 22.25 -17.20
C GLN A 215 -5.19 20.87 -17.31
N THR A 216 -6.32 20.72 -18.01
CA THR A 216 -6.97 19.41 -18.20
C THR A 216 -6.01 18.35 -18.76
N THR A 217 -5.13 18.72 -19.70
CA THR A 217 -4.08 17.81 -20.19
C THR A 217 -3.18 17.34 -19.05
N LYS A 218 -2.71 18.25 -18.19
CA LYS A 218 -1.90 17.95 -17.01
C LYS A 218 -2.60 16.94 -16.08
N GLN A 219 -3.87 17.16 -15.77
CA GLN A 219 -4.63 16.25 -14.90
C GLN A 219 -4.83 14.88 -15.56
N LEU A 220 -5.28 14.84 -16.82
CA LEU A 220 -5.55 13.57 -17.51
C LEU A 220 -4.30 12.71 -17.72
N VAL A 221 -3.17 13.32 -18.12
CA VAL A 221 -1.90 12.61 -18.22
C VAL A 221 -1.51 12.00 -16.86
N THR A 222 -1.68 12.77 -15.78
CA THR A 222 -1.41 12.27 -14.43
C THR A 222 -2.32 11.08 -14.11
N THR A 223 -3.63 11.22 -14.30
CA THR A 223 -4.62 10.17 -14.12
C THR A 223 -4.29 8.88 -14.89
N PHE A 224 -3.90 8.99 -16.17
CA PHE A 224 -3.58 7.82 -17.00
C PHE A 224 -2.31 7.09 -16.55
N THR A 225 -1.37 7.80 -15.94
CA THR A 225 -0.13 7.21 -15.41
C THR A 225 -0.29 6.62 -14.02
N VAL A 226 -1.23 7.13 -13.22
CA VAL A 226 -1.50 6.65 -11.86
C VAL A 226 -1.99 5.20 -11.87
N LYS A 227 -2.77 4.77 -12.87
CA LYS A 227 -3.22 3.37 -13.03
C LYS A 227 -2.08 2.34 -12.99
N GLU A 228 -0.91 2.71 -13.52
CA GLU A 228 0.26 1.83 -13.57
C GLU A 228 0.82 1.54 -12.17
N LEU A 229 0.51 2.39 -11.19
CA LEU A 229 0.94 2.24 -9.79
C LEU A 229 0.13 1.18 -9.02
N PHE A 230 -1.04 0.78 -9.54
CA PHE A 230 -1.92 -0.23 -8.94
C PHE A 230 -1.63 -1.63 -9.50
N LYS A 231 -0.44 -1.87 -10.05
CA LYS A 231 -0.02 -3.19 -10.54
C LYS A 231 0.63 -4.00 -9.42
N ALA A 232 0.31 -5.29 -9.35
CA ALA A 232 0.76 -6.21 -8.32
C ALA A 232 1.60 -7.36 -8.90
N GLY A 233 2.57 -7.86 -8.12
CA GLY A 233 3.40 -9.01 -8.47
C GLY A 233 2.74 -10.37 -8.18
N THR A 234 1.85 -10.45 -7.20
CA THR A 234 1.19 -11.69 -6.76
C THR A 234 -0.33 -11.68 -7.02
N PRO A 235 -0.99 -12.86 -7.16
CA PRO A 235 -2.43 -12.93 -7.40
C PRO A 235 -3.29 -12.34 -6.26
N LEU A 236 -2.89 -12.56 -4.99
CA LEU A 236 -3.62 -12.05 -3.83
C LEU A 236 -3.55 -10.52 -3.77
N LEU A 237 -2.37 -9.95 -3.95
CA LEU A 237 -2.16 -8.51 -4.01
C LEU A 237 -2.91 -7.88 -5.18
N LYS A 238 -2.97 -8.57 -6.33
CA LYS A 238 -3.69 -8.11 -7.51
C LYS A 238 -5.16 -7.83 -7.23
N GLN A 239 -5.86 -8.75 -6.54
CA GLN A 239 -7.27 -8.54 -6.21
C GLN A 239 -7.46 -7.30 -5.33
N ARG A 240 -6.60 -7.09 -4.31
CA ARG A 240 -6.66 -5.93 -3.42
C ARG A 240 -6.36 -4.63 -4.16
N MET A 241 -5.36 -4.62 -5.03
CA MET A 241 -5.03 -3.46 -5.87
C MET A 241 -6.13 -3.14 -6.88
N ASP A 242 -6.74 -4.16 -7.50
CA ASP A 242 -7.86 -3.99 -8.41
C ASP A 242 -9.07 -3.39 -7.66
N SER A 243 -9.40 -3.88 -6.47
CA SER A 243 -10.45 -3.30 -5.62
C SER A 243 -10.16 -1.85 -5.23
N LEU A 244 -8.91 -1.55 -4.86
CA LEU A 244 -8.47 -0.20 -4.52
C LEU A 244 -8.58 0.76 -5.71
N TRP A 245 -8.19 0.31 -6.90
CA TRP A 245 -8.31 1.06 -8.15
C TRP A 245 -9.79 1.34 -8.49
N GLN A 246 -10.66 0.32 -8.42
CA GLN A 246 -12.09 0.50 -8.65
C GLN A 246 -12.70 1.48 -7.64
N HIS A 247 -12.37 1.36 -6.36
CA HIS A 247 -12.83 2.30 -5.35
C HIS A 247 -12.39 3.75 -5.67
N SER A 248 -11.11 3.94 -5.98
CA SER A 248 -10.57 5.27 -6.33
C SER A 248 -11.23 5.84 -7.59
N MET A 249 -11.54 5.01 -8.59
CA MET A 249 -12.28 5.43 -9.78
C MET A 249 -13.71 5.88 -9.47
N GLU A 250 -14.41 5.16 -8.60
CA GLU A 250 -15.77 5.53 -8.16
C GLU A 250 -15.76 6.87 -7.44
N ILE A 251 -14.86 7.06 -6.47
CA ILE A 251 -14.71 8.33 -5.76
C ILE A 251 -14.32 9.47 -6.72
N ALA A 252 -13.41 9.22 -7.65
CA ALA A 252 -13.01 10.20 -8.68
C ALA A 252 -14.21 10.67 -9.52
N ALA A 253 -15.04 9.74 -10.00
CA ALA A 253 -16.21 10.08 -10.81
C ALA A 253 -17.22 10.93 -10.03
N ILE A 254 -17.47 10.59 -8.76
CA ILE A 254 -18.33 11.37 -7.86
C ILE A 254 -17.74 12.78 -7.67
N CYS A 255 -16.44 12.88 -7.35
CA CYS A 255 -15.76 14.17 -7.14
C CYS A 255 -15.84 15.07 -8.37
N TYR A 256 -15.68 14.52 -9.58
CA TYR A 256 -15.83 15.26 -10.83
C TYR A 256 -17.23 15.87 -10.98
N VAL A 257 -18.28 15.09 -10.72
CA VAL A 257 -19.67 15.54 -10.78
C VAL A 257 -19.96 16.60 -9.70
N LEU A 258 -19.51 16.38 -8.47
CA LEU A 258 -19.72 17.33 -7.38
C LEU A 258 -19.01 18.65 -7.65
N ALA A 259 -17.76 18.62 -8.11
CA ALA A 259 -17.00 19.82 -8.46
C ALA A 259 -17.70 20.68 -9.52
N LYS A 260 -18.42 20.08 -10.50
CA LYS A 260 -19.22 20.85 -11.48
C LYS A 260 -20.38 21.64 -10.85
N ASN A 261 -20.86 21.21 -9.69
CA ASN A 261 -22.00 21.81 -9.00
C ASN A 261 -21.56 22.73 -7.86
N VAL A 262 -20.25 22.83 -7.59
CA VAL A 262 -19.69 23.64 -6.52
C VAL A 262 -18.81 24.73 -7.12
N ARG A 263 -19.07 25.98 -6.72
CA ARG A 263 -18.32 27.13 -7.24
C ARG A 263 -16.86 27.08 -6.74
N GLY A 264 -15.92 27.41 -7.63
CA GLY A 264 -14.50 27.55 -7.27
C GLY A 264 -13.68 26.28 -7.40
N LEU A 265 -14.31 25.13 -7.67
CA LEU A 265 -13.62 23.85 -7.82
C LEU A 265 -13.56 23.42 -9.28
N ASP A 266 -12.36 23.12 -9.75
CA ASP A 266 -12.12 22.59 -11.09
C ASP A 266 -12.48 21.09 -11.15
N PRO A 267 -13.39 20.66 -12.05
CA PRO A 267 -13.83 19.27 -12.11
C PRO A 267 -12.69 18.28 -12.34
N GLU A 268 -11.76 18.59 -13.23
CA GLU A 268 -10.62 17.74 -13.55
C GLU A 268 -9.66 17.58 -12.37
N GLN A 269 -9.45 18.63 -11.56
CA GLN A 269 -8.76 18.52 -10.29
C GLN A 269 -9.55 17.71 -9.25
N GLY A 270 -10.88 17.86 -9.20
CA GLY A 270 -11.75 17.03 -8.37
C GLY A 270 -11.65 15.53 -8.72
N LEU A 271 -11.64 15.20 -10.01
CA LEU A 271 -11.39 13.84 -10.50
C LEU A 271 -10.05 13.30 -10.01
N LEU A 272 -8.98 14.10 -10.16
CA LEU A 272 -7.64 13.72 -9.72
C LEU A 272 -7.55 13.56 -8.20
N ALA A 273 -8.22 14.42 -7.44
CA ALA A 273 -8.31 14.34 -5.98
C ALA A 273 -8.96 13.03 -5.53
N GLY A 274 -10.10 12.67 -6.12
CA GLY A 274 -10.76 11.40 -5.83
C GLY A 274 -9.95 10.18 -6.28
N LEU A 275 -9.14 10.29 -7.34
CA LEU A 275 -8.28 9.18 -7.77
C LEU A 275 -7.07 8.97 -6.85
N LEU A 276 -6.55 10.05 -6.27
CA LEU A 276 -5.32 10.02 -5.48
C LEU A 276 -5.55 9.91 -3.97
N HIS A 277 -6.79 10.05 -3.49
CA HIS A 277 -7.08 10.13 -2.06
C HIS A 277 -6.56 8.92 -1.25
N ASP A 278 -6.55 7.74 -1.86
CA ASP A 278 -6.11 6.50 -1.22
C ASP A 278 -4.75 6.01 -1.74
N ILE A 279 -3.95 6.88 -2.36
CA ILE A 279 -2.61 6.51 -2.86
C ILE A 279 -1.68 5.99 -1.77
N GLY A 280 -1.90 6.40 -0.50
CA GLY A 280 -1.17 5.92 0.66
C GLY A 280 -1.34 4.43 0.95
N VAL A 281 -2.40 3.79 0.44
CA VAL A 281 -2.66 2.35 0.60
C VAL A 281 -1.68 1.51 -0.24
N VAL A 282 -1.28 2.01 -1.42
CA VAL A 282 -0.41 1.29 -2.36
C VAL A 282 0.89 0.79 -1.71
N PRO A 283 1.75 1.64 -1.09
CA PRO A 283 2.97 1.15 -0.46
C PRO A 283 2.72 0.21 0.73
N ILE A 284 1.59 0.33 1.43
CA ILE A 284 1.25 -0.59 2.54
C ILE A 284 0.95 -1.98 1.99
N LEU A 285 0.18 -2.06 0.91
CA LEU A 285 -0.13 -3.33 0.25
C LEU A 285 1.12 -3.96 -0.39
N MET A 286 1.98 -3.15 -1.03
CA MET A 286 3.27 -3.63 -1.55
C MET A 286 4.19 -4.13 -0.43
N TYR A 287 4.20 -3.46 0.71
CA TYR A 287 4.92 -3.91 1.89
C TYR A 287 4.33 -5.23 2.39
N ALA A 288 3.01 -5.33 2.53
CA ALA A 288 2.33 -6.53 3.01
C ALA A 288 2.60 -7.78 2.16
N ASP A 289 2.79 -7.64 0.85
CA ASP A 289 3.13 -8.73 -0.07
C ASP A 289 4.50 -9.36 0.23
N GLN A 290 5.41 -8.63 0.87
CA GLN A 290 6.71 -9.14 1.30
C GLN A 290 6.64 -9.92 2.62
N TYR A 291 5.47 -9.97 3.27
CA TYR A 291 5.29 -10.55 4.61
C TYR A 291 4.04 -11.45 4.68
N PRO A 292 4.20 -12.78 4.51
CA PRO A 292 3.10 -13.74 4.48
C PRO A 292 2.17 -13.68 5.71
N GLY A 293 2.73 -13.49 6.92
CA GLY A 293 1.95 -13.40 8.16
C GLY A 293 0.96 -12.22 8.19
N LEU A 294 1.17 -11.17 7.39
CA LEU A 294 0.25 -10.03 7.30
C LEU A 294 -0.91 -10.30 6.37
N THR A 295 -0.66 -11.05 5.29
CA THR A 295 -1.72 -11.50 4.39
C THR A 295 -2.66 -12.51 5.08
N GLU A 296 -2.16 -13.22 6.09
CA GLU A 296 -2.91 -14.18 6.90
C GLU A 296 -3.77 -13.52 8.00
N ASN A 297 -3.56 -12.24 8.32
CA ASN A 297 -4.35 -11.49 9.31
C ASN A 297 -5.01 -10.23 8.71
N PRO A 298 -6.17 -10.37 8.04
CA PRO A 298 -6.86 -9.26 7.37
C PRO A 298 -7.21 -8.09 8.30
N GLN A 299 -7.56 -8.37 9.56
CA GLN A 299 -7.99 -7.33 10.52
C GLN A 299 -6.85 -6.39 10.89
N GLN A 300 -5.65 -6.96 11.04
CA GLN A 300 -4.44 -6.18 11.33
C GLN A 300 -4.00 -5.34 10.13
N LEU A 301 -4.11 -5.89 8.91
CA LEU A 301 -3.81 -5.16 7.69
C LEU A 301 -4.73 -3.94 7.54
N GLU A 302 -6.05 -4.10 7.74
CA GLU A 302 -6.99 -2.98 7.65
C GLU A 302 -6.72 -1.90 8.70
N LYS A 303 -6.37 -2.29 9.93
CA LYS A 303 -5.97 -1.35 10.98
C LYS A 303 -4.72 -0.56 10.57
N THR A 304 -3.71 -1.23 10.02
CA THR A 304 -2.48 -0.59 9.55
C THR A 304 -2.75 0.38 8.40
N ILE A 305 -3.59 -0.04 7.44
CA ILE A 305 -4.02 0.83 6.34
C ILE A 305 -4.66 2.09 6.90
N LYS A 306 -5.63 1.95 7.80
CA LYS A 306 -6.32 3.09 8.41
C LYS A 306 -5.36 4.05 9.12
N ASP A 307 -4.40 3.52 9.88
CA ASP A 307 -3.52 4.34 10.70
C ASP A 307 -2.42 5.04 9.88
N LEU A 308 -1.93 4.43 8.79
CA LEU A 308 -0.78 4.94 8.03
C LEU A 308 -1.12 5.57 6.68
N LYS A 309 -2.27 5.23 6.08
CA LYS A 309 -2.71 5.75 4.77
C LYS A 309 -2.63 7.28 4.70
N PRO A 310 -3.12 8.06 5.68
CA PRO A 310 -3.10 9.53 5.60
C PRO A 310 -1.69 10.11 5.47
N GLU A 311 -0.77 9.65 6.32
CA GLU A 311 0.61 10.13 6.35
C GLU A 311 1.35 9.72 5.07
N LEU A 312 1.22 8.46 4.65
CA LEU A 312 1.86 7.95 3.44
C LEU A 312 1.34 8.65 2.19
N GLY A 313 0.03 8.85 2.08
CA GLY A 313 -0.58 9.61 1.00
C GLY A 313 -0.05 11.04 0.93
N SER A 314 0.02 11.72 2.07
CA SER A 314 0.60 13.08 2.17
C SER A 314 2.05 13.13 1.69
N VAL A 315 2.90 12.20 2.15
CA VAL A 315 4.31 12.13 1.76
C VAL A 315 4.46 11.87 0.26
N ILE A 316 3.68 10.96 -0.31
CA ILE A 316 3.71 10.65 -1.75
C ILE A 316 3.35 11.89 -2.57
N LEU A 317 2.23 12.55 -2.24
CA LEU A 317 1.75 13.70 -2.99
C LEU A 317 2.71 14.90 -2.90
N LYS A 318 3.28 15.15 -1.71
CA LYS A 318 4.33 16.17 -1.54
C LYS A 318 5.56 15.86 -2.39
N ARG A 319 6.03 14.61 -2.38
CA ARG A 319 7.18 14.19 -3.19
C ARG A 319 6.93 14.33 -4.69
N TRP A 320 5.69 14.18 -5.14
CA TRP A 320 5.29 14.40 -6.53
C TRP A 320 5.09 15.88 -6.88
N GLY A 321 5.23 16.80 -5.91
CA GLY A 321 5.08 18.24 -6.09
C GLY A 321 3.61 18.64 -6.31
N PHE A 322 2.68 18.04 -5.58
CA PHE A 322 1.33 18.57 -5.45
C PHE A 322 1.27 19.68 -4.38
N ASN A 323 0.30 20.58 -4.53
CA ASN A 323 0.06 21.66 -3.56
C ASN A 323 -0.64 21.12 -2.29
N GLU A 324 -0.70 21.95 -1.25
CA GLU A 324 -1.29 21.56 0.04
C GLU A 324 -2.78 21.18 -0.07
N GLU A 325 -3.55 21.80 -0.96
CA GLU A 325 -4.95 21.44 -1.20
C GLU A 325 -5.09 20.00 -1.68
N MET A 326 -4.28 19.57 -2.65
CA MET A 326 -4.27 18.19 -3.13
C MET A 326 -3.68 17.22 -2.12
N VAL A 327 -2.71 17.64 -1.31
CA VAL A 327 -2.16 16.83 -0.22
C VAL A 327 -3.20 16.59 0.89
N ALA A 328 -4.05 17.59 1.15
CA ALA A 328 -5.10 17.51 2.15
C ALA A 328 -6.15 16.44 1.82
N THR A 329 -6.38 16.14 0.53
CA THR A 329 -7.34 15.11 0.10
C THR A 329 -6.94 13.73 0.62
N ALA A 330 -5.67 13.35 0.49
CA ALA A 330 -5.16 12.07 0.97
C ALA A 330 -5.06 12.02 2.51
N THR A 331 -4.81 13.16 3.14
CA THR A 331 -4.68 13.26 4.60
C THR A 331 -6.03 13.18 5.31
N ASN A 332 -7.09 13.75 4.71
CA ASN A 332 -8.38 13.96 5.38
C ASN A 332 -9.55 13.17 4.78
N SER A 333 -9.34 12.30 3.78
CA SER A 333 -10.41 11.59 3.06
C SER A 333 -11.45 10.90 3.97
N GLU A 334 -11.02 10.36 5.11
CA GLU A 334 -11.89 9.71 6.10
C GLU A 334 -12.16 10.56 7.36
N ASN A 335 -11.61 11.78 7.44
CA ASN A 335 -11.81 12.67 8.57
C ASN A 335 -13.12 13.47 8.41
N TRP A 336 -14.24 12.89 8.82
CA TRP A 336 -15.56 13.55 8.68
C TRP A 336 -15.75 14.77 9.57
N ARG A 337 -14.77 15.05 10.46
CA ARG A 337 -14.72 16.27 11.28
C ARG A 337 -13.73 17.29 10.74
N TYR A 338 -13.14 17.03 9.57
CA TYR A 338 -12.23 17.96 8.91
C TYR A 338 -12.87 19.34 8.83
N HIS A 339 -12.15 20.33 9.34
CA HIS A 339 -12.61 21.71 9.42
C HIS A 339 -11.43 22.63 9.13
N HIS A 340 -11.73 23.72 8.44
CA HIS A 340 -10.80 24.75 8.00
C HIS A 340 -11.59 26.01 7.67
N ASP A 341 -10.91 27.13 7.67
CA ASP A 341 -11.48 28.40 7.25
C ASP A 341 -11.48 28.49 5.71
N GLY A 342 -12.45 29.20 5.15
CA GLY A 342 -12.54 29.48 3.71
C GLY A 342 -13.70 28.80 2.96
N GLU A 343 -13.66 28.90 1.64
CA GLU A 343 -14.58 28.23 0.73
C GLU A 343 -14.28 26.71 0.66
N ALA A 344 -15.17 25.93 0.04
CA ALA A 344 -14.98 24.49 -0.07
C ALA A 344 -13.71 24.13 -0.85
N ASP A 345 -12.99 23.10 -0.39
CA ASP A 345 -11.77 22.60 -1.02
C ASP A 345 -11.95 21.19 -1.63
N PHE A 346 -10.88 20.64 -2.21
CA PHE A 346 -10.91 19.29 -2.77
C PHE A 346 -11.01 18.20 -1.69
N ALA A 347 -10.57 18.45 -0.45
CA ALA A 347 -10.70 17.49 0.63
C ALA A 347 -12.18 17.36 1.06
N ASP A 348 -12.93 18.47 1.07
CA ASP A 348 -14.38 18.47 1.28
C ASP A 348 -15.10 17.61 0.22
N LEU A 349 -14.73 17.76 -1.05
CA LEU A 349 -15.26 16.94 -2.15
C LEU A 349 -15.04 15.46 -1.90
N VAL A 350 -13.80 15.07 -1.59
CA VAL A 350 -13.43 13.66 -1.37
C VAL A 350 -14.17 13.09 -0.15
N ILE A 351 -14.27 13.83 0.95
CA ILE A 351 -15.00 13.40 2.15
C ILE A 351 -16.47 13.14 1.82
N VAL A 352 -17.13 14.07 1.13
CA VAL A 352 -18.56 13.93 0.79
C VAL A 352 -18.77 12.82 -0.24
N ALA A 353 -17.89 12.68 -1.22
CA ALA A 353 -17.92 11.58 -2.20
C ALA A 353 -17.75 10.22 -1.52
N HIS A 354 -16.77 10.08 -0.62
CA HIS A 354 -16.52 8.86 0.12
C HIS A 354 -17.70 8.50 1.03
N LEU A 355 -18.27 9.48 1.73
CA LEU A 355 -19.48 9.29 2.53
C LEU A 355 -20.67 8.85 1.69
N HIS A 356 -20.91 9.49 0.55
CA HIS A 356 -21.98 9.10 -0.38
C HIS A 356 -21.81 7.66 -0.85
N HIS A 357 -20.58 7.28 -1.23
CA HIS A 357 -20.26 5.92 -1.67
C HIS A 357 -20.46 4.86 -0.56
N MET A 358 -20.18 5.19 0.71
CA MET A 358 -20.36 4.28 1.85
C MET A 358 -21.81 4.20 2.38
N MET A 359 -22.65 5.19 2.11
CA MET A 359 -23.98 5.33 2.73
C MET A 359 -25.02 4.44 2.04
N LEU A 360 -25.19 3.22 2.57
CA LEU A 360 -26.16 2.23 2.09
C LEU A 360 -27.56 2.32 2.75
N ASP A 361 -27.79 3.22 3.72
CA ASP A 361 -29.11 3.37 4.39
C ASP A 361 -29.52 4.85 4.64
N GLU A 362 -30.84 5.09 4.78
CA GLU A 362 -31.43 6.43 5.02
C GLU A 362 -31.00 7.06 6.35
N SER A 363 -30.70 6.25 7.37
CA SER A 363 -30.34 6.75 8.71
C SER A 363 -28.97 7.43 8.73
N ARG A 364 -28.03 6.92 7.92
CA ARG A 364 -26.69 7.49 7.76
C ARG A 364 -26.71 8.72 6.87
N HIS A 365 -27.60 8.78 5.88
CA HIS A 365 -27.80 9.96 5.04
C HIS A 365 -28.11 11.21 5.87
N GLN A 366 -29.02 11.12 6.85
CA GLN A 366 -29.37 12.28 7.70
C GLN A 366 -28.20 12.84 8.52
N LYS A 367 -27.13 12.07 8.72
CA LYS A 367 -25.91 12.55 9.40
C LYS A 367 -25.00 13.35 8.47
N LEU A 368 -25.14 13.21 7.16
CA LEU A 368 -24.32 13.89 6.15
C LEU A 368 -24.49 15.42 6.22
N ALA A 369 -25.72 15.91 6.43
CA ALA A 369 -26.00 17.35 6.61
C ALA A 369 -25.29 17.97 7.84
N LYS A 370 -24.78 17.14 8.76
CA LYS A 370 -24.01 17.59 9.93
C LYS A 370 -22.49 17.59 9.70
N VAL A 371 -22.02 17.05 8.58
CA VAL A 371 -20.61 17.00 8.21
C VAL A 371 -20.17 18.40 7.75
N PRO A 372 -19.08 18.97 8.28
CA PRO A 372 -18.61 20.30 7.88
C PRO A 372 -18.38 20.43 6.38
N ALA A 373 -17.79 19.41 5.76
CA ALA A 373 -17.56 19.33 4.32
C ALA A 373 -18.84 19.48 3.50
N PHE A 374 -19.92 18.78 3.88
CA PHE A 374 -21.21 18.90 3.19
C PHE A 374 -21.75 20.34 3.24
N ARG A 375 -21.67 20.99 4.40
CA ARG A 375 -22.16 22.36 4.58
C ARG A 375 -21.36 23.39 3.79
N ARG A 376 -20.06 23.14 3.56
CA ARG A 376 -19.22 23.98 2.71
C ARG A 376 -19.51 23.78 1.23
N LEU A 377 -19.71 22.53 0.78
CA LEU A 377 -20.07 22.24 -0.61
C LEU A 377 -21.48 22.76 -0.96
N PHE A 378 -22.43 22.69 -0.02
CA PHE A 378 -23.82 23.12 -0.23
C PHE A 378 -24.28 24.07 0.87
N PRO A 379 -23.81 25.34 0.88
CA PRO A 379 -24.20 26.31 1.89
C PRO A 379 -25.72 26.56 1.89
N GLY A 380 -26.34 26.39 3.07
CA GLY A 380 -27.79 26.58 3.24
C GLY A 380 -28.65 25.35 2.90
N GLU A 381 -28.06 24.28 2.35
CA GLU A 381 -28.74 23.01 2.14
C GLU A 381 -28.70 22.17 3.41
N ASN A 382 -29.87 21.68 3.83
CA ASN A 382 -30.01 20.84 5.02
C ASN A 382 -30.52 19.43 4.67
N ASP A 383 -30.94 19.21 3.42
CA ASP A 383 -31.37 17.91 2.91
C ASP A 383 -30.25 17.23 2.12
N PRO A 384 -29.66 16.13 2.66
CA PRO A 384 -28.68 15.31 1.95
C PRO A 384 -29.18 14.73 0.63
N ALA A 385 -30.50 14.68 0.39
CA ALA A 385 -31.08 14.18 -0.85
C ALA A 385 -30.64 14.98 -2.09
N ILE A 386 -30.11 16.21 -1.91
CA ILE A 386 -29.48 16.98 -2.99
C ILE A 386 -28.40 16.16 -3.71
N LEU A 387 -27.61 15.37 -2.97
CA LEU A 387 -26.55 14.56 -3.54
C LEU A 387 -27.11 13.47 -4.44
N ASN A 388 -28.13 12.75 -3.98
CA ASN A 388 -28.78 11.73 -4.79
C ASN A 388 -29.41 12.33 -6.06
N LYS A 389 -29.97 13.54 -5.95
CA LYS A 389 -30.49 14.26 -7.11
C LYS A 389 -29.38 14.65 -8.09
N ILE A 390 -28.27 15.19 -7.61
CA ILE A 390 -27.09 15.53 -8.44
C ILE A 390 -26.56 14.26 -9.14
N MET A 391 -26.44 13.17 -8.40
CA MET A 391 -25.92 11.90 -8.90
C MET A 391 -26.84 11.25 -9.94
N GLU A 392 -28.16 11.25 -9.72
CA GLU A 392 -29.14 10.78 -10.71
C GLU A 392 -29.15 11.65 -11.97
N GLN A 393 -29.08 12.97 -11.82
CA GLN A 393 -28.99 13.89 -12.95
C GLN A 393 -27.69 13.73 -13.75
N ALA A 394 -26.61 13.33 -13.09
CA ALA A 394 -25.30 13.13 -13.68
C ALA A 394 -24.97 11.67 -14.03
N LYS A 395 -25.96 10.76 -14.02
CA LYS A 395 -25.74 9.32 -14.24
C LYS A 395 -24.98 9.00 -15.52
N HIS A 396 -25.32 9.68 -16.62
CA HIS A 396 -24.58 9.55 -17.88
C HIS A 396 -23.14 10.07 -17.79
N GLN A 397 -22.92 11.20 -17.10
CA GLN A 397 -21.57 11.75 -16.92
C GLN A 397 -20.68 10.88 -16.04
N LEU A 398 -21.26 10.23 -15.02
CA LEU A 398 -20.54 9.24 -14.20
C LEU A 398 -20.06 8.08 -15.06
N GLU A 399 -20.93 7.56 -15.93
CA GLU A 399 -20.58 6.48 -16.84
C GLU A 399 -19.50 6.91 -17.85
N ASP A 400 -19.63 8.10 -18.45
CA ASP A 400 -18.62 8.62 -19.37
C ASP A 400 -17.26 8.81 -18.67
N THR A 401 -17.27 9.27 -17.41
CA THR A 401 -16.06 9.48 -16.60
C THR A 401 -15.42 8.14 -16.21
N ARG A 402 -16.22 7.11 -15.89
CA ARG A 402 -15.70 5.76 -15.67
C ARG A 402 -15.05 5.21 -16.93
N GLN A 403 -15.69 5.34 -18.09
CA GLN A 403 -15.14 4.86 -19.36
C GLN A 403 -13.81 5.54 -19.73
N LEU A 404 -13.67 6.82 -19.40
CA LEU A 404 -12.42 7.56 -19.55
C LEU A 404 -11.26 6.95 -18.75
N LEU A 405 -11.53 6.48 -17.53
CA LEU A 405 -10.55 5.91 -16.60
C LEU A 405 -10.23 4.42 -16.89
N VAL A 406 -11.18 3.69 -17.49
CA VAL A 406 -10.98 2.29 -17.89
C VAL A 406 -10.11 2.18 -19.16
N ALA A 407 -10.23 3.17 -20.06
CA ALA A 407 -9.49 3.27 -21.33
C ALA A 407 -7.95 3.29 -21.17
#